data_AF-A0A3E3IVZ6-F1
#
_entry.id   AF-A0A3E3IVZ6-F1
#
_cell.length_a   1.000
_cell.length_b   1.000
_cell.length_c   1.000
_cell.angle_alpha   90.00
_cell.angle_beta   90.00
_cell.angle_gamma   90.00
#
_symmetry.space_group_name_H-M   'P 1'
#
loop_
_entity.id
_entity.type
_entity.pdbx_description
1 polymer ?
#
loop_
_entity_poly.entity_id
_entity_poly.type
_entity_poly.pdbx_seq_one_letter_code
_entity_poly.pdbx_strand_id
1 'polypeptide(L)'
;MSDTAQFYSRPAEPVTESYGELETASGQEAKEKTSLSDIRDIQALKKKYGELYQIDITVGEDDENEGNTFRYYFRKPSTASFNRYLKTVGKNMATSTAAFTNDNIIDEQRDDFGQKAIQYPGLPLNCGNKLLSALGMGDNVNFRKV
;
A
#
# COMPACT_ATOMS: atom_id res chain seq x y z
N MET A 1 -43.90 -40.94 21.14
CA MET A 1 -42.88 -39.92 20.77
C MET A 1 -43.38 -38.61 21.32
N SER A 2 -42.81 -38.20 22.44
CA SER A 2 -43.06 -36.92 23.09
C SER A 2 -42.38 -35.82 22.28
N ASP A 3 -43.05 -34.70 22.03
CA ASP A 3 -42.41 -33.41 22.27
C ASP A 3 -43.47 -32.34 22.59
N THR A 4 -43.15 -31.54 23.58
CA THR A 4 -44.03 -30.75 24.42
C THR A 4 -43.85 -29.29 24.02
N ALA A 5 -44.76 -28.75 23.22
CA ALA A 5 -44.88 -27.30 23.05
C ALA A 5 -45.70 -26.74 24.20
N GLN A 6 -45.02 -26.13 25.18
CA GLN A 6 -45.63 -25.54 26.36
C GLN A 6 -45.02 -24.18 26.68
N PHE A 7 -45.89 -23.33 27.22
CA PHE A 7 -45.68 -22.08 27.96
C PHE A 7 -45.44 -20.74 27.24
N TYR A 8 -46.58 -20.09 26.95
CA TYR A 8 -47.08 -18.83 27.55
C TYR A 8 -46.09 -17.71 27.99
N SER A 9 -46.31 -16.53 27.38
CA SER A 9 -46.54 -15.19 28.00
C SER A 9 -45.69 -14.71 29.19
N ARG A 10 -44.95 -13.60 29.00
CA ARG A 10 -45.27 -12.25 29.54
C ARG A 10 -44.21 -11.19 29.18
N PRO A 11 -44.57 -9.89 29.11
CA PRO A 11 -43.68 -8.79 28.75
C PRO A 11 -42.94 -8.23 29.98
N ALA A 12 -41.74 -7.66 29.79
CA ALA A 12 -41.05 -6.88 30.80
C ALA A 12 -40.26 -5.72 30.16
N GLU A 13 -40.45 -4.56 30.78
CA GLU A 13 -40.02 -3.20 30.44
C GLU A 13 -38.52 -2.92 30.74
N PRO A 14 -37.99 -1.72 30.41
CA PRO A 14 -36.62 -1.50 29.97
C PRO A 14 -35.62 -1.38 31.14
N VAL A 15 -34.40 -1.88 30.92
CA VAL A 15 -33.32 -1.79 31.92
C VAL A 15 -32.39 -0.65 31.56
N THR A 16 -32.53 0.37 32.40
CA THR A 16 -31.67 1.53 32.72
C THR A 16 -30.19 1.45 32.35
N GLU A 17 -29.77 2.52 31.68
CA GLU A 17 -28.42 3.10 31.58
C GLU A 17 -27.73 3.15 32.96
N SER A 18 -26.53 2.55 33.07
CA SER A 18 -25.62 2.79 34.20
C SER A 18 -24.29 3.31 33.66
N TYR A 19 -24.02 4.59 33.94
CA TYR A 19 -22.72 5.22 33.77
C TYR A 19 -21.77 4.66 34.82
N GLY A 20 -20.81 3.84 34.38
CA GLY A 20 -19.65 3.42 35.15
C GLY A 20 -18.53 4.45 35.00
N GLU A 21 -18.17 5.04 36.13
CA GLU A 21 -17.18 6.10 36.31
C GLU A 21 -15.74 5.67 35.97
N LEU A 22 -14.95 6.69 35.68
CA LEU A 22 -13.54 6.70 35.27
C LEU A 22 -12.62 5.99 36.27
N GLU A 23 -11.80 5.06 35.78
CA GLU A 23 -10.50 4.78 36.38
C GLU A 23 -9.39 5.14 35.38
N THR A 24 -8.77 6.29 35.63
CA THR A 24 -7.46 6.65 35.10
C THR A 24 -6.41 5.76 35.74
N ALA A 25 -5.81 4.87 34.95
CA ALA A 25 -4.53 4.26 35.27
C ALA A 25 -3.62 4.39 34.06
N SER A 26 -2.54 5.12 34.28
CA SER A 26 -1.38 5.32 33.41
C SER A 26 -0.96 4.07 32.64
N GLY A 27 -1.06 4.16 31.32
CA GLY A 27 -0.41 3.26 30.38
C GLY A 27 0.07 4.07 29.20
N GLN A 28 1.24 4.68 29.33
CA GLN A 28 2.00 5.12 28.16
C GLN A 28 2.39 3.86 27.38
N GLU A 29 1.61 3.50 26.38
CA GLU A 29 2.03 2.56 25.35
C GLU A 29 2.06 3.29 24.01
N ALA A 30 3.30 3.55 23.61
CA ALA A 30 3.71 3.99 22.31
C ALA A 30 2.98 3.26 21.18
N LYS A 31 2.38 4.03 20.26
CA LYS A 31 2.19 3.61 18.87
C LYS A 31 2.98 4.53 17.94
N GLU A 32 4.29 4.58 18.18
CA GLU A 32 5.21 4.58 17.06
C GLU A 32 5.38 3.11 16.64
N LYS A 33 5.55 2.90 15.32
CA LYS A 33 5.88 1.64 14.63
C LYS A 33 4.71 0.95 13.96
N THR A 34 4.42 1.43 12.76
CA THR A 34 4.90 0.69 11.58
C THR A 34 5.37 1.71 10.56
N SER A 35 6.40 2.49 10.91
CA SER A 35 7.21 3.11 9.89
C SER A 35 7.79 1.96 9.08
N LEU A 36 7.42 1.92 7.81
CA LEU A 36 8.34 1.90 6.70
C LEU A 36 9.49 0.92 6.86
N SER A 37 9.59 -0.02 5.93
CA SER A 37 10.83 -0.77 5.70
C SER A 37 11.95 0.21 5.32
N ASP A 38 12.48 0.93 6.32
CA ASP A 38 13.78 1.54 6.35
C ASP A 38 14.74 0.38 6.29
N ILE A 39 15.08 0.02 5.07
CA ILE A 39 16.14 -0.91 4.83
C ILE A 39 17.38 -0.17 5.34
N ARG A 40 17.78 -0.51 6.56
CA ARG A 40 18.84 0.15 7.32
C ARG A 40 20.14 0.25 6.51
N ASP A 41 20.28 -0.63 5.52
CA ASP A 41 21.45 -0.73 4.65
C ASP A 41 21.13 -0.44 3.18
N ILE A 42 20.67 0.79 2.87
CA ILE A 42 20.53 1.27 1.48
C ILE A 42 21.84 1.09 0.69
N GLN A 43 22.99 1.25 1.36
CA GLN A 43 24.30 1.01 0.75
C GLN A 43 24.53 -0.46 0.36
N ALA A 44 24.08 -1.42 1.18
CA ALA A 44 24.17 -2.83 0.86
C ALA A 44 23.24 -3.19 -0.31
N LEU A 45 22.02 -2.61 -0.34
CA LEU A 45 21.12 -2.78 -1.46
C LEU A 45 21.66 -2.19 -2.75
N LYS A 46 22.27 -1.00 -2.71
CA LYS A 46 22.95 -0.42 -3.88
C LYS A 46 24.11 -1.30 -4.36
N LYS A 47 24.81 -1.98 -3.45
CA LYS A 47 25.86 -2.94 -3.81
C LYS A 47 25.29 -4.22 -4.44
N LYS A 48 24.12 -4.68 -3.97
CA LYS A 48 23.45 -5.92 -4.45
C LYS A 48 22.71 -5.72 -5.78
N TYR A 49 21.98 -4.62 -5.91
CA TYR A 49 21.07 -4.35 -7.03
C TYR A 49 21.56 -3.22 -7.95
N GLY A 50 22.59 -2.47 -7.56
CA GLY A 50 23.11 -1.33 -8.34
C GLY A 50 22.32 -0.05 -8.10
N GLU A 51 21.83 0.56 -9.18
CA GLU A 51 21.01 1.77 -9.12
C GLU A 51 19.59 1.45 -8.62
N LEU A 52 19.16 2.20 -7.59
CA LEU A 52 17.84 2.07 -6.98
C LEU A 52 17.07 3.38 -7.08
N TYR A 53 15.77 3.26 -7.31
CA TYR A 53 14.80 4.34 -7.31
C TYR A 53 13.99 4.27 -6.02
N GLN A 54 13.91 5.37 -5.29
CA GLN A 54 13.06 5.49 -4.12
C GLN A 54 11.75 6.19 -4.52
N ILE A 55 10.62 5.63 -4.12
CA ILE A 55 9.30 6.22 -4.33
C ILE A 55 8.62 6.33 -2.97
N ASP A 56 8.34 7.56 -2.57
CA ASP A 56 7.57 7.89 -1.37
C ASP A 56 6.11 8.15 -1.79
N ILE A 57 5.17 7.48 -1.12
CA ILE A 57 3.75 7.49 -1.45
C ILE A 57 3.00 7.89 -0.20
N THR A 58 2.35 9.03 -0.23
CA THR A 58 1.48 9.46 0.88
C THR A 58 0.06 9.04 0.57
N VAL A 59 -0.49 8.12 1.38
CA VAL A 59 -1.91 7.77 1.30
C VAL A 59 -2.63 8.60 2.35
N GLY A 60 -3.43 9.56 1.88
CA GLY A 60 -4.36 10.31 2.73
C GLY A 60 -5.62 9.48 2.91
N GLU A 61 -5.82 8.94 4.10
CA GLU A 61 -7.15 8.55 4.58
C GLU A 61 -7.71 9.75 5.35
N ASP A 62 -8.98 10.04 5.16
CA ASP A 62 -9.69 11.27 5.55
C ASP A 62 -9.49 11.75 7.01
N ASP A 63 -9.72 13.06 7.22
CA ASP A 63 -9.65 14.02 8.36
C ASP A 63 -9.07 13.66 9.77
N GLU A 64 -8.84 12.40 10.14
CA GLU A 64 -8.29 12.02 11.46
C GLU A 64 -6.95 11.26 11.41
N ASN A 65 -6.53 10.76 10.23
CA ASN A 65 -5.24 10.06 10.07
C ASN A 65 -4.32 10.80 9.11
N GLU A 66 -3.57 11.77 9.65
CA GLU A 66 -2.46 12.41 8.93
C GLU A 66 -1.45 11.36 8.43
N GLY A 67 -1.48 11.11 7.12
CA GLY A 67 -0.29 10.91 6.31
C GLY A 67 0.54 9.65 6.60
N ASN A 68 -0.04 8.46 6.37
CA ASN A 68 0.77 7.26 6.21
C ASN A 68 1.58 7.37 4.90
N THR A 69 2.83 7.79 5.01
CA THR A 69 3.79 7.75 3.90
C THR A 69 4.43 6.37 3.85
N PHE A 70 4.30 5.70 2.71
CA PHE A 70 4.99 4.45 2.37
C PHE A 70 6.22 4.74 1.50
N ARG A 71 7.34 4.07 1.75
CA ARG A 71 8.62 4.24 1.06
C ARG A 71 9.04 2.91 0.49
N TYR A 72 9.10 2.85 -0.83
CA TYR A 72 9.49 1.65 -1.57
C TYR A 72 10.69 1.92 -2.46
N TYR A 73 11.55 0.91 -2.57
CA TYR A 73 12.73 0.92 -3.40
C TYR A 73 12.53 -0.02 -4.58
N PHE A 74 12.89 0.49 -5.76
CA PHE A 74 12.76 -0.22 -7.01
C PHE A 74 14.13 -0.31 -7.68
N ARG A 75 14.42 -1.46 -8.29
CA ARG A 75 15.56 -1.60 -9.19
C ARG A 75 15.33 -0.78 -10.46
N LYS A 76 16.42 -0.40 -11.12
CA LYS A 76 16.35 0.12 -12.49
C LYS A 76 15.56 -0.84 -13.39
N PRO A 77 14.51 -0.35 -14.08
CA PRO A 77 13.74 -1.21 -14.97
C PRO A 77 14.61 -1.86 -16.03
N SER A 78 14.51 -3.18 -16.15
CA SER A 78 15.23 -3.91 -17.19
C SER A 78 14.57 -3.70 -18.55
N THR A 79 15.37 -3.75 -19.62
CA THR A 79 14.87 -3.69 -21.01
C THR A 79 13.81 -4.77 -21.28
N ALA A 80 13.92 -5.93 -20.64
CA ALA A 80 12.96 -7.01 -20.76
C ALA A 80 11.60 -6.67 -20.12
N SER A 81 11.61 -6.12 -18.90
CA SER A 81 10.38 -5.70 -18.20
C SER A 81 9.66 -4.59 -18.97
N PHE A 82 10.42 -3.61 -19.46
CA PHE A 82 9.91 -2.52 -20.26
C PHE A 82 9.32 -2.98 -21.61
N ASN A 83 10.03 -3.85 -22.32
CA ASN A 83 9.51 -4.44 -23.57
C ASN A 83 8.23 -5.26 -23.33
N ARG A 84 8.11 -5.95 -22.19
CA ARG A 84 6.88 -6.66 -21.82
C ARG A 84 5.74 -5.66 -21.60
N TYR A 85 5.99 -4.59 -20.85
CA TYR A 85 5.03 -3.50 -20.65
C TYR A 85 4.53 -2.95 -21.99
N LEU A 86 5.42 -2.59 -22.93
CA LEU A 86 5.02 -2.04 -24.23
C LEU A 86 4.15 -2.99 -25.06
N LYS A 87 4.38 -4.30 -24.95
CA LYS A 87 3.58 -5.31 -25.66
C LYS A 87 2.18 -5.47 -25.07
N THR A 88 2.01 -5.22 -23.77
CA THR A 88 0.76 -5.52 -23.06
C THR A 88 -0.07 -4.27 -22.74
N VAL A 89 0.55 -3.09 -22.64
CA VAL A 89 -0.10 -1.84 -22.25
C VAL A 89 -1.27 -1.47 -23.17
N GLY A 90 -1.14 -1.71 -24.48
CA GLY A 90 -2.21 -1.45 -25.45
C GLY A 90 -3.44 -2.35 -25.30
N LYS A 91 -3.33 -3.46 -24.56
CA LYS A 91 -4.47 -4.35 -24.25
C LYS A 91 -5.08 -4.03 -22.90
N ASN A 92 -4.24 -3.83 -21.89
CA ASN A 92 -4.67 -3.49 -20.54
C ASN A 92 -3.58 -2.68 -19.84
N MET A 93 -3.76 -1.36 -19.81
CA MET A 93 -2.79 -0.43 -19.23
C MET A 93 -2.61 -0.67 -17.73
N ALA A 94 -3.70 -0.82 -16.98
CA ALA A 94 -3.65 -0.93 -15.52
C ALA A 94 -2.90 -2.20 -15.07
N THR A 95 -3.25 -3.36 -15.62
CA THR A 95 -2.58 -4.62 -15.24
C THR A 95 -1.14 -4.67 -15.75
N SER A 96 -0.86 -4.11 -16.93
CA SER A 96 0.51 -4.02 -17.46
C SER A 96 1.38 -3.14 -16.59
N THR A 97 0.87 -2.00 -16.13
CA THR A 97 1.61 -1.07 -15.26
C THR A 97 1.84 -1.68 -13.87
N ALA A 98 0.84 -2.36 -13.32
CA ALA A 98 0.99 -3.10 -12.06
C ALA A 98 2.03 -4.24 -12.19
N ALA A 99 1.99 -5.01 -13.28
CA ALA A 99 2.97 -6.07 -13.55
C ALA A 99 4.38 -5.51 -13.75
N PHE A 100 4.52 -4.38 -14.44
CA PHE A 100 5.78 -3.66 -14.60
C PHE A 100 6.33 -3.17 -13.25
N THR A 101 5.47 -2.68 -12.37
CA THR A 101 5.87 -2.24 -11.02
C THR A 101 6.34 -3.41 -10.18
N ASN A 102 5.58 -4.51 -10.18
CA ASN A 102 5.93 -5.73 -9.46
C ASN A 102 7.21 -6.38 -10.00
N ASP A 103 7.52 -6.26 -11.29
CA ASP A 103 8.82 -6.70 -11.81
C ASP A 103 9.98 -5.92 -11.20
N ASN A 104 9.79 -4.64 -10.87
CA ASN A 104 10.90 -3.75 -10.56
C ASN A 104 11.05 -3.44 -9.08
N ILE A 105 10.16 -3.95 -8.21
CA ILE A 105 10.39 -3.86 -6.77
C ILE A 105 11.50 -4.80 -6.33
N ILE A 106 12.28 -4.38 -5.33
CA ILE A 106 13.28 -5.24 -4.70
C ILE A 106 12.62 -6.42 -3.98
N ASP A 107 13.36 -7.51 -3.83
CA ASP A 107 12.79 -8.76 -3.31
C ASP A 107 12.40 -8.61 -1.83
N GLU A 108 13.16 -7.82 -1.06
CA GLU A 108 12.95 -7.58 0.37
C GLU A 108 11.62 -6.86 0.67
N GLN A 109 11.10 -6.08 -0.29
CA GLN A 109 9.84 -5.34 -0.14
C GLN A 109 8.69 -5.93 -0.96
N ARG A 110 8.94 -6.98 -1.75
CA ARG A 110 7.95 -7.55 -2.68
C ARG A 110 6.69 -8.03 -1.96
N ASP A 111 6.84 -8.70 -0.84
CA ASP A 111 5.70 -9.27 -0.10
C ASP A 111 4.87 -8.21 0.61
N ASP A 112 5.52 -7.26 1.31
CA ASP A 112 4.86 -6.12 1.96
C ASP A 112 4.11 -5.26 0.92
N PHE A 113 4.78 -4.93 -0.19
CA PHE A 113 4.17 -4.19 -1.28
C PHE A 113 2.98 -4.93 -1.89
N GLY A 114 3.05 -6.26 -2.03
CA GLY A 114 1.93 -7.08 -2.49
C GLY A 114 0.73 -7.01 -1.57
N GLN A 115 0.93 -7.07 -0.25
CA GLN A 115 -0.14 -6.91 0.74
C GLN A 115 -0.74 -5.50 0.70
N LYS A 116 0.12 -4.47 0.64
CA LYS A 116 -0.33 -3.08 0.52
C LYS A 116 -1.02 -2.79 -0.81
N ALA A 117 -0.65 -3.46 -1.89
CA ALA A 117 -1.34 -3.37 -3.17
C ALA A 117 -2.76 -3.95 -3.13
N ILE A 118 -3.04 -4.93 -2.27
CA ILE A 118 -4.40 -5.45 -2.04
C ILE A 118 -5.24 -4.39 -1.31
N GLN A 119 -4.68 -3.77 -0.27
CA GLN A 119 -5.34 -2.70 0.49
C GLN A 119 -5.53 -1.42 -0.35
N TYR A 120 -4.53 -1.08 -1.15
CA TYR A 120 -4.45 0.12 -1.96
C TYR A 120 -4.22 -0.25 -3.43
N PRO A 121 -5.28 -0.57 -4.19
CA PRO A 121 -5.14 -1.03 -5.58
C PRO A 121 -4.52 0.01 -6.53
N GLY A 122 -4.55 1.29 -6.17
CA GLY A 122 -3.87 2.37 -6.92
C GLY A 122 -2.35 2.44 -6.69
N LEU A 123 -1.82 1.80 -5.64
CA LEU A 123 -0.41 1.87 -5.25
C LEU A 123 0.54 1.34 -6.35
N PRO A 124 0.31 0.16 -6.94
CA PRO A 124 1.14 -0.32 -8.05
C PRO A 124 1.06 0.58 -9.28
N LEU A 125 -0.11 1.13 -9.59
CA LEU A 125 -0.29 1.98 -10.76
C LEU A 125 0.50 3.28 -10.64
N ASN A 126 0.42 3.93 -9.47
CA ASN A 126 1.13 5.17 -9.20
C ASN A 126 2.65 4.99 -9.22
N CYS A 127 3.15 3.93 -8.59
CA CYS A 127 4.58 3.59 -8.62
C CYS A 127 5.06 3.32 -10.05
N GLY A 128 4.31 2.53 -10.82
CA GLY A 128 4.65 2.20 -12.21
C GLY A 128 4.71 3.43 -13.10
N ASN A 129 3.76 4.35 -12.97
CA ASN A 129 3.76 5.61 -13.72
C ASN A 129 4.98 6.48 -13.38
N LYS A 130 5.39 6.53 -12.10
CA LYS A 130 6.61 7.21 -11.68
C LYS A 130 7.87 6.55 -12.23
N LEU A 131 7.94 5.21 -12.24
CA LEU A 131 9.04 4.47 -12.87
C LEU A 131 9.13 4.73 -14.37
N LEU A 132 8.01 4.73 -15.10
CA LEU A 132 7.97 5.04 -16.53
C LEU A 132 8.39 6.49 -16.80
N SER A 133 7.97 7.43 -15.94
CA SER A 133 8.41 8.82 -16.02
C SER A 133 9.93 8.96 -15.83
N ALA A 134 10.52 8.20 -14.91
CA ALA A 134 11.97 8.16 -14.70
C ALA A 134 12.74 7.58 -15.89
N LEU A 135 12.09 6.76 -16.73
CA LEU A 135 12.63 6.25 -18.00
C LEU A 135 12.49 7.24 -19.17
N GLY A 136 11.95 8.43 -18.94
CA GLY A 136 11.75 9.44 -20.00
C GLY A 136 10.47 9.28 -20.82
N MET A 137 9.52 8.46 -20.35
CA MET A 137 8.17 8.39 -20.95
C MET A 137 7.17 9.40 -20.37
N GLY A 138 7.58 10.22 -19.41
CA GLY A 138 6.73 11.27 -18.84
C GLY A 138 6.71 12.55 -19.69
N ASP A 139 5.80 13.46 -19.36
CA ASP A 139 5.53 14.72 -20.09
C ASP A 139 6.69 15.74 -20.13
N ASN A 140 7.88 15.41 -19.62
CA ASN A 140 9.06 16.28 -19.60
C ASN A 140 9.85 16.26 -20.93
N VAL A 141 9.21 15.98 -22.06
CA VAL A 141 9.83 16.02 -23.39
C VAL A 141 9.53 17.37 -24.03
N ASN A 142 10.40 18.35 -23.78
CA ASN A 142 10.35 19.64 -24.46
C ASN A 142 10.86 19.50 -25.89
N PHE A 143 9.96 19.54 -26.87
CA PHE A 143 10.33 19.71 -28.27
C PHE A 143 10.65 21.18 -28.53
N ARG A 144 11.92 21.50 -28.80
CA ARG A 144 12.27 22.75 -29.48
C ARG A 144 12.32 22.50 -30.98
N LYS A 145 11.49 23.21 -31.74
CA LYS A 145 11.66 23.35 -33.18
C LYS A 145 12.80 24.35 -33.43
N VAL A 146 13.85 23.90 -34.09
CA VAL A 146 14.84 24.77 -34.76
C VAL A 146 14.37 25.04 -36.18
#